data_AF-A0A323UJA1-F1
#
_entry.id   AF-A0A323UJA1-F1
#
_cell.length_a   1.000
_cell.length_b   1.000
_cell.length_c   1.000
_cell.angle_alpha   90.00
_cell.angle_beta   90.00
_cell.angle_gamma   90.00
#
_symmetry.space_group_name_H-M   'P 1'
#
loop_
_entity.id
_entity.type
_entity.pdbx_description
1 polymer ?
#
loop_
_entity_poly.entity_id
_entity_poly.type
_entity_poly.pdbx_seq_one_letter_code
_entity_poly.pdbx_strand_id
1 'polypeptide(L)' 'MTANEPPKFDPDYVATLREVLDIAVEQIAAEHRTPATKAMMAQIIVQNAARGVTDAHILVDDAVRAGASGAP' A
#
# COMPACT_ATOMS: atom_id res chain seq x y z
N MET A 1 -7.81 -27.99 -8.08
CA MET A 1 -7.83 -26.63 -8.67
C MET A 1 -8.21 -25.67 -7.56
N THR A 2 -7.23 -25.08 -6.87
CA THR A 2 -7.48 -23.97 -5.96
C THR A 2 -7.81 -22.76 -6.82
N ALA A 3 -9.05 -22.30 -6.77
CA ALA A 3 -9.48 -21.08 -7.43
C ALA A 3 -8.68 -19.93 -6.82
N ASN A 4 -7.66 -19.47 -7.53
CA ASN A 4 -6.96 -18.24 -7.24
C ASN A 4 -7.87 -17.10 -7.72
N GLU A 5 -9.02 -16.93 -7.06
CA GLU A 5 -9.84 -15.74 -7.29
C GLU A 5 -8.98 -14.54 -6.89
N PRO A 6 -8.82 -13.53 -7.77
CA PRO A 6 -8.15 -12.30 -7.37
C PRO A 6 -8.88 -11.75 -6.14
N PRO A 7 -8.15 -11.22 -5.15
CA PRO A 7 -8.79 -10.67 -3.96
C PRO A 7 -9.83 -9.66 -4.41
N LYS A 8 -11.10 -9.93 -4.10
CA LYS A 8 -12.16 -8.96 -4.33
C LYS A 8 -11.80 -7.77 -3.45
N PHE A 9 -11.67 -6.60 -4.07
CA PHE A 9 -11.52 -5.34 -3.34
C PHE A 9 -12.88 -4.98 -2.74
N ASP A 10 -13.28 -5.77 -1.74
CA ASP A 10 -14.48 -5.51 -0.95
C ASP A 10 -14.31 -4.19 -0.18
N PRO A 11 -15.38 -3.47 0.14
CA PRO A 11 -15.30 -2.18 0.81
C PRO A 11 -14.49 -2.21 2.11
N ASP A 12 -14.65 -3.27 2.93
CA ASP A 12 -13.88 -3.48 4.15
C ASP A 12 -12.38 -3.72 3.88
N TYR A 13 -12.08 -4.42 2.78
CA TYR A 13 -10.70 -4.65 2.37
C TYR A 13 -10.05 -3.35 1.88
N VAL A 14 -10.76 -2.55 1.09
CA VAL A 14 -10.30 -1.23 0.65
C VAL A 14 -10.11 -0.28 1.84
N ALA A 15 -10.97 -0.35 2.85
CA ALA A 15 -10.80 0.42 4.09
C ALA A 15 -9.49 0.01 4.81
N THR A 16 -9.21 -1.29 4.91
CA THR A 16 -7.95 -1.80 5.45
C THR A 16 -6.74 -1.29 4.68
N LEU A 17 -6.77 -1.34 3.33
CA LEU A 17 -5.66 -0.85 2.50
C LEU A 17 -5.46 0.66 2.65
N ARG A 18 -6.53 1.41 2.90
CA ARG A 18 -6.47 2.85 3.17
C ARG A 18 -5.81 3.14 4.52
N GLU A 19 -6.14 2.38 5.56
CA GLU A 19 -5.47 2.49 6.86
C GLU A 19 -3.97 2.16 6.74
N VAL A 20 -3.64 1.08 6.02
CA VAL A 20 -2.24 0.70 5.70
C VAL A 20 -1.49 1.86 5.01
N LEU A 21 -2.14 2.52 4.04
CA LEU A 21 -1.56 3.67 3.35
C LEU A 21 -1.33 4.85 4.30
N ASP A 22 -2.30 5.18 5.15
CA ASP A 22 -2.18 6.31 6.07
C ASP A 22 -1.05 6.05 7.10
N ILE A 23 -0.93 4.83 7.63
CA ILE A 23 0.18 4.40 8.49
C ILE A 23 1.52 4.54 7.76
N ALA A 24 1.62 4.03 6.53
CA ALA A 24 2.85 4.08 5.75
C ALA A 24 3.29 5.54 5.48
N VAL A 25 2.34 6.43 5.17
CA VAL A 25 2.62 7.86 4.95
C VAL A 25 3.12 8.54 6.23
N GLU A 26 2.65 8.12 7.40
CA GLU A 26 3.14 8.63 8.68
C GLU A 26 4.56 8.17 9.02
N GLN A 27 5.05 7.08 8.42
CA GLN A 27 6.41 6.57 8.65
C GLN A 27 7.48 7.20 7.75
N ILE A 28 7.11 7.84 6.64
CA ILE A 28 8.07 8.55 5.78
C ILE A 28 8.32 9.98 6.27
N ALA A 29 9.49 10.54 5.93
CA ALA A 29 9.86 11.91 6.26
C ALA A 29 8.82 12.91 5.71
N ALA A 30 8.48 13.94 6.49
CA ALA A 30 7.45 14.92 6.11
C ALA A 30 7.75 15.61 4.76
N GLU A 31 9.03 15.81 4.45
CA GLU A 31 9.52 16.37 3.19
C GLU A 31 9.12 15.52 1.97
N HIS A 32 8.94 14.20 2.16
CA HIS A 32 8.59 13.26 1.10
C HIS A 32 7.10 12.93 1.06
N ARG A 33 6.28 13.44 2.00
CA ARG A 33 4.81 13.24 2.08
C ARG A 33 4.06 14.08 1.03
N THR A 34 4.50 14.02 -0.22
CA THR A 34 3.84 14.69 -1.34
C THR A 34 2.63 13.88 -1.82
N PRO A 35 1.64 14.51 -2.48
CA PRO A 35 0.54 13.78 -3.11
C PRO A 35 1.02 12.71 -4.11
N ALA A 36 2.13 12.97 -4.81
CA ALA A 36 2.74 12.02 -5.74
C ALA A 36 3.29 10.79 -5.02
N THR A 37 4.04 10.98 -3.93
CA THR A 37 4.54 9.87 -3.10
C THR A 37 3.39 9.06 -2.50
N LYS A 38 2.35 9.73 -1.99
CA LYS A 38 1.16 9.04 -1.45
C LYS A 38 0.45 8.19 -2.52
N ALA A 39 0.33 8.69 -3.75
CA ALA A 39 -0.25 7.93 -4.85
C ALA A 39 0.61 6.71 -5.25
N MET A 40 1.94 6.88 -5.31
CA MET A 40 2.88 5.79 -5.58
C MET A 40 2.77 4.69 -4.51
N MET A 41 2.75 5.07 -3.23
CA MET A 41 2.58 4.14 -2.11
C MET A 41 1.25 3.39 -2.20
N ALA A 42 0.16 4.09 -2.50
CA ALA A 42 -1.16 3.47 -2.69
C ALA A 42 -1.15 2.45 -3.84
N GLN A 43 -0.49 2.79 -4.95
CA GLN A 43 -0.36 1.89 -6.10
C GLN A 43 0.39 0.61 -5.72
N ILE A 44 1.50 0.71 -4.98
CA ILE A 44 2.30 -0.44 -4.55
C ILE A 44 1.49 -1.35 -3.62
N ILE A 45 0.79 -0.77 -2.64
CA ILE A 45 -0.08 -1.50 -1.73
C ILE A 45 -1.15 -2.30 -2.50
N VAL A 46 -1.85 -1.65 -3.42
CA VAL A 46 -2.90 -2.30 -4.23
C VAL A 46 -2.32 -3.37 -5.16
N GLN A 47 -1.14 -3.13 -5.72
CA GLN A 47 -0.49 -4.07 -6.63
C GLN A 47 0.00 -5.32 -5.89
N ASN A 48 0.56 -5.17 -4.69
CA ASN A 48 0.94 -6.28 -3.82
C ASN A 48 -0.29 -7.04 -3.33
N ALA A 49 -1.35 -6.32 -2.91
CA ALA A 49 -2.63 -6.91 -2.58
C ALA A 49 -3.19 -7.75 -3.73
N ALA A 50 -3.18 -7.22 -4.96
CA ALA A 50 -3.63 -7.95 -6.15
C ALA A 50 -2.80 -9.21 -6.47
N ARG A 51 -1.53 -9.27 -6.02
CA ARG A 51 -0.66 -10.46 -6.13
C ARG A 51 -0.91 -11.49 -5.03
N GLY A 52 -1.84 -11.23 -4.11
CA GLY A 52 -2.18 -12.11 -3.00
C GLY A 52 -1.44 -11.80 -1.69
N VAL A 53 -0.71 -10.68 -1.62
CA VAL A 53 -0.09 -10.23 -0.37
C VAL A 53 -1.13 -9.50 0.47
N THR A 54 -1.63 -10.15 1.52
CA THR A 54 -2.65 -9.59 2.42
C THR A 54 -2.08 -9.15 3.78
N ASP A 55 -0.80 -9.41 4.04
CA ASP A 55 -0.15 -9.02 5.28
C ASP A 55 0.07 -7.51 5.34
N ALA A 56 -0.61 -6.84 6.26
CA ALA A 56 -0.54 -5.39 6.44
C ALA A 56 0.88 -4.91 6.73
N HIS A 57 1.69 -5.66 7.48
CA HIS A 57 3.06 -5.26 7.80
C HIS A 57 3.95 -5.27 6.56
N ILE A 58 3.79 -6.28 5.68
CA ILE A 58 4.51 -6.35 4.41
C ILE A 58 4.09 -5.20 3.50
N LEU A 59 2.78 -4.91 3.42
CA LEU A 59 2.25 -3.82 2.60
C LEU A 59 2.75 -2.45 3.09
N VAL A 60 2.82 -2.22 4.41
CA VAL A 60 3.39 -1.00 4.99
C VAL A 60 4.89 -0.91 4.67
N ASP A 61 5.67 -1.97 4.90
CA ASP A 61 7.12 -1.95 4.70
C ASP A 61 7.50 -1.64 3.25
N ASP A 62 6.85 -2.30 2.29
CA ASP A 62 7.06 -2.04 0.85
C ASP A 62 6.67 -0.60 0.47
N ALA A 63 5.54 -0.10 0.99
CA ALA A 63 5.11 1.26 0.74
C ALA A 63 6.07 2.30 1.33
N VAL A 64 6.52 2.10 2.58
CA VAL A 64 7.47 2.99 3.25
C VAL A 64 8.81 2.98 2.52
N ARG A 65 9.30 1.81 2.13
CA ARG A 65 10.54 1.67 1.38
C ARG A 65 10.48 2.40 0.04
N ALA A 66 9.35 2.36 -0.65
CA ALA A 66 9.15 3.13 -1.86
C ALA A 66 9.05 4.64 -1.59
N GLY A 67 8.31 5.05 -0.55
CA GLY A 67 8.12 6.45 -0.19
C GLY A 67 9.35 7.11 0.47
N ALA A 68 10.28 6.32 1.01
CA ALA A 68 11.48 6.81 1.68
C ALA A 68 12.39 7.62 0.75
N SER A 69 12.42 7.28 -0.55
CA SER A 69 13.20 7.99 -1.57
C SER A 69 12.43 9.16 -2.21
N GLY A 70 11.16 9.34 -1.86
CA GLY A 70 10.25 10.21 -2.60
C GLY A 70 9.82 9.62 -3.95
N ALA A 71 8.71 10.12 -4.51
CA ALA A 71 8.37 9.80 -5.90
C ALA A 71 9.46 10.38 -6.85
N PRO A 72 9.87 9.63 -7.89
CA PRO A 72 10.84 10.09 -8.88
C PRO A 72 10.37 11.29 -9.69
#